data_AF-A0AAV9CQI7-F1
#
_entry.id   AF-A0AAV9CQI7-F1
#
_cell.length_a   1.000
_cell.length_b   1.000
_cell.length_c   1.000
_cell.angle_alpha   90.00
_cell.angle_beta   90.00
_cell.angle_gamma   90.00
#
_symmetry.space_group_name_H-M   'P 1'
#
loop_
_entity.id
_entity.type
_entity.pdbx_description
1 polymer ?
#
loop_
_entity_poly.entity_id
_entity_poly.type
_entity_poly.pdbx_seq_one_letter_code
_entity_poly.pdbx_strand_id
1 'polypeptide(L)'
;MGHTSSQKYHDRVIHVNMGKLSSKLDNLLKRLGFTQKKADSQVRWAVLNTVLILRRHRGVISKLVKAMVEGRSVGLCIGTIEDCIDDVDI
;
A
#
# COMPACT_ATOMS: atom_id res chain seq x y z
N MET A 1 0.47 25.38 16.77
CA MET A 1 1.01 24.92 15.46
C MET A 1 -0.16 24.62 14.54
N GLY A 2 -0.53 25.55 13.66
CA GLY A 2 -1.68 25.41 12.78
C GLY A 2 -1.29 24.69 11.49
N HIS A 3 -1.94 23.57 11.17
CA HIS A 3 -1.85 22.96 9.85
C HIS A 3 -2.27 24.00 8.79
N THR A 4 -1.41 24.24 7.80
CA THR A 4 -1.70 25.13 6.67
C THR A 4 -2.90 24.61 5.87
N SER A 5 -3.69 25.49 5.25
CA SER A 5 -4.84 25.07 4.43
C SER A 5 -4.47 24.11 3.30
N SER A 6 -3.23 24.16 2.81
CA SER A 6 -2.67 23.23 1.83
C SER A 6 -2.50 21.82 2.41
N GLN A 7 -2.00 21.68 3.64
CA GLN A 7 -1.86 20.39 4.33
C GLN A 7 -3.21 19.71 4.53
N LYS A 8 -4.22 20.46 4.99
CA LYS A 8 -5.59 19.94 5.17
C LYS A 8 -6.22 19.46 3.85
N TYR A 9 -5.91 20.12 2.74
CA TYR A 9 -6.38 19.70 1.42
C TYR A 9 -5.71 18.40 0.97
N HIS A 10 -4.39 18.28 1.15
CA HIS A 10 -3.65 17.04 0.91
C HIS A 10 -4.21 15.89 1.74
N ASP A 11 -4.40 16.08 3.04
CA ASP A 11 -4.94 15.04 3.94
C ASP A 11 -6.36 14.62 3.51
N ARG A 12 -7.21 15.57 3.07
CA ARG A 12 -8.56 15.27 2.58
C ARG A 12 -8.55 14.51 1.25
N VAL A 13 -7.65 14.87 0.34
CA VAL A 13 -7.48 14.18 -0.95
C VAL A 13 -6.96 12.76 -0.72
N ILE A 14 -6.01 12.58 0.21
CA ILE A 14 -5.51 11.27 0.61
C ILE A 14 -6.64 10.41 1.20
N HIS A 15 -7.41 10.95 2.14
CA HIS A 15 -8.53 10.22 2.76
C HIS A 15 -9.62 9.81 1.74
N VAL A 16 -10.00 10.72 0.84
CA VAL A 16 -10.98 10.43 -0.22
C VAL A 16 -10.45 9.40 -1.21
N ASN A 17 -9.18 9.49 -1.60
CA ASN A 17 -8.58 8.54 -2.53
C ASN A 17 -8.38 7.16 -1.90
N MET A 18 -8.06 7.09 -0.61
CA MET A 18 -7.96 5.84 0.15
C MET A 18 -9.31 5.10 0.18
N GLY A 19 -10.41 5.81 0.45
CA GLY A 19 -11.76 5.23 0.42
C GLY A 19 -12.19 4.75 -0.98
N LYS A 20 -11.75 5.45 -2.04
CA LYS A 20 -11.99 5.04 -3.43
C LYS A 20 -11.17 3.82 -3.87
N LEU A 21 -9.96 3.64 -3.32
CA LEU A 21 -9.11 2.49 -3.64
C LEU A 21 -9.64 1.21 -2.98
N SER A 22 -10.02 1.28 -1.70
CA SER A 22 -10.62 0.16 -0.97
C SER A 22 -11.86 -0.37 -1.71
N SER A 23 -12.77 0.53 -2.08
CA SER A 23 -14.03 0.15 -2.75
C SER A 23 -13.83 -0.49 -4.13
N LYS A 24 -12.78 -0.14 -4.89
CA LYS A 24 -12.47 -0.80 -6.17
C LYS A 24 -12.06 -2.26 -5.99
N LEU A 25 -11.18 -2.55 -5.03
CA LEU A 25 -10.76 -3.91 -4.71
C LEU A 25 -11.92 -4.73 -4.15
N ASP A 26 -12.70 -4.16 -3.24
CA ASP A 26 -13.88 -4.80 -2.66
C ASP A 26 -14.89 -5.19 -3.74
N ASN A 27 -15.15 -4.28 -4.69
CA ASN A 27 -16.03 -4.55 -5.82
C ASN A 27 -15.50 -5.63 -6.77
N LEU A 28 -14.18 -5.66 -7.02
CA LEU A 28 -13.57 -6.71 -7.83
C LEU A 28 -13.71 -8.08 -7.16
N LEU A 29 -13.36 -8.19 -5.88
CA LEU A 29 -13.47 -9.43 -5.12
C LEU A 29 -14.93 -9.93 -5.06
N LYS A 30 -15.88 -9.01 -4.87
CA LYS A 30 -17.31 -9.32 -4.95
C LYS A 30 -17.72 -9.87 -6.31
N ARG A 31 -17.24 -9.27 -7.41
CA ARG A 31 -17.49 -9.77 -8.79
C ARG A 31 -16.87 -11.13 -9.06
N LEU A 32 -15.77 -11.47 -8.38
CA LEU A 32 -15.14 -12.79 -8.41
C LEU A 32 -15.84 -13.81 -7.48
N GLY A 33 -16.96 -13.45 -6.85
CA GLY A 33 -17.75 -14.34 -6.00
C GLY A 33 -17.22 -14.47 -4.57
N PHE A 34 -16.30 -13.61 -4.13
CA PHE A 34 -15.85 -13.60 -2.74
C PHE A 34 -16.93 -13.01 -1.84
N THR A 35 -17.17 -13.65 -0.71
CA THR A 35 -17.89 -13.01 0.40
C THR A 35 -16.98 -11.97 1.04
N GLN A 36 -17.55 -10.96 1.70
CA GLN A 36 -16.76 -9.94 2.41
C GLN A 36 -15.76 -10.59 3.38
N LYS A 37 -16.20 -11.59 4.15
CA LYS A 37 -15.33 -12.34 5.08
C LYS A 37 -14.14 -13.01 4.38
N LYS A 38 -14.33 -13.57 3.18
CA LYS A 38 -13.24 -14.16 2.38
C LYS A 38 -12.32 -13.07 1.83
N ALA A 39 -12.88 -11.98 1.30
CA ALA A 39 -12.12 -10.82 0.82
C ALA A 39 -11.24 -10.23 1.93
N ASP A 40 -11.81 -9.96 3.11
CA ASP A 40 -11.10 -9.46 4.28
C ASP A 40 -9.96 -10.39 4.71
N SER A 41 -10.18 -11.71 4.59
CA SER A 41 -9.15 -12.71 4.93
C SER A 41 -8.00 -12.69 3.92
N GLN A 42 -8.30 -12.54 2.62
CA GLN A 42 -7.27 -12.41 1.58
C GLN A 42 -6.45 -11.12 1.75
N VAL A 43 -7.12 -10.00 2.02
CA VAL A 43 -6.45 -8.72 2.26
C VAL A 43 -5.56 -8.81 3.49
N ARG A 44 -6.04 -9.39 4.60
CA ARG A 44 -5.21 -9.59 5.80
C ARG A 44 -4.00 -10.46 5.54
N TRP A 45 -4.17 -11.56 4.81
CA TRP A 45 -3.08 -12.45 4.45
C TRP A 45 -2.05 -11.73 3.58
N ALA A 46 -2.48 -11.02 2.53
CA ALA A 46 -1.60 -10.27 1.65
C ALA A 46 -0.79 -9.20 2.42
N VAL A 47 -1.47 -8.40 3.26
CA VAL A 47 -0.81 -7.36 4.07
C VAL A 47 0.25 -7.95 5.01
N LEU A 48 -0.09 -9.06 5.68
CA LEU A 48 0.83 -9.72 6.61
C LEU A 48 2.08 -10.26 5.87
N ASN A 49 1.91 -10.85 4.69
CA ASN A 49 3.03 -11.32 3.88
C ASN A 49 3.91 -10.15 3.41
N THR A 50 3.32 -9.06 2.91
CA THR A 50 4.08 -7.86 2.52
C THR A 50 4.89 -7.30 3.68
N VAL A 51 4.30 -7.18 4.88
CA VAL A 51 5.01 -6.70 6.08
C VAL A 51 6.16 -7.63 6.46
N LEU A 52 5.96 -8.96 6.37
CA LEU A 52 7.01 -9.92 6.68
C LEU A 52 8.20 -9.80 5.73
N ILE A 53 7.94 -9.68 4.43
CA ILE A 53 8.98 -9.47 3.41
C ILE A 53 9.74 -8.17 3.72
N LEU A 54 9.04 -7.05 3.90
CA LEU A 54 9.68 -5.77 4.21
C LEU A 54 10.54 -5.83 5.49
N ARG A 55 10.11 -6.57 6.51
CA ARG A 55 10.87 -6.73 7.75
C ARG A 55 12.16 -7.53 7.59
N ARG A 56 12.17 -8.54 6.70
CA ARG A 56 13.39 -9.32 6.39
C ARG A 56 14.41 -8.47 5.64
N HIS A 57 13.94 -7.59 4.77
CA HIS A 57 14.80 -6.72 3.95
C HIS A 57 14.79 -5.27 4.48
N ARG A 58 15.46 -5.02 5.62
CA ARG A 58 15.53 -3.66 6.22
C ARG A 58 16.04 -2.59 5.25
N GLY A 59 16.87 -2.95 4.27
CA GLY A 59 17.33 -2.05 3.21
C GLY A 59 16.22 -1.56 2.29
N VAL A 60 15.20 -2.40 2.04
CA VAL A 60 14.00 -2.04 1.27
C VAL A 60 13.22 -0.95 1.98
N ILE A 61 13.00 -1.08 3.29
CA ILE A 61 12.22 -0.11 4.08
C ILE A 61 12.84 1.28 3.96
N SER A 62 14.17 1.40 4.06
CA SER A 62 14.84 2.70 3.94
C SER A 62 14.65 3.32 2.55
N LYS A 63 14.83 2.54 1.47
CA LYS A 63 14.62 3.00 0.10
C LYS A 63 13.16 3.35 -0.19
N LEU A 64 12.23 2.54 0.31
CA LEU A 64 10.79 2.75 0.19
C LEU A 64 10.35 4.03 0.91
N VAL A 65 10.77 4.22 2.16
CA VAL A 65 10.48 5.43 2.92
C VAL A 65 11.04 6.66 2.19
N LYS A 66 12.26 6.58 1.66
CA LYS A 66 12.84 7.65 0.85
C LYS A 66 11.98 7.96 -0.39
N ALA A 67 11.60 6.93 -1.16
CA ALA A 67 10.73 7.09 -2.33
C ALA A 67 9.38 7.73 -1.98
N MET A 68 8.77 7.34 -0.85
CA MET A 68 7.50 7.91 -0.39
C MET A 68 7.63 9.37 0.06
N VAL A 69 8.71 9.71 0.78
CA VAL A 69 9.00 11.09 1.20
C VAL A 69 9.27 12.00 0.00
N GLU A 70 9.93 11.47 -1.04
CA GLU A 70 10.13 12.17 -2.32
C GLU A 70 8.83 12.33 -3.13
N GLY A 71 7.70 11.81 -2.65
CA GLY A 71 6.41 11.90 -3.33
C GLY A 71 6.35 11.06 -4.60
N ARG A 72 7.16 9.99 -4.71
CA ARG A 72 7.13 9.09 -5.86
C ARG A 72 5.79 8.38 -5.95
N SER A 73 5.42 8.00 -7.18
CA SER A 73 4.19 7.25 -7.41
C SER A 73 4.20 5.90 -6.69
N VAL A 74 3.00 5.37 -6.40
CA VAL A 74 2.86 4.04 -5.79
C VAL A 74 3.52 2.96 -6.64
N GLY A 75 3.43 3.05 -7.98
CA GLY A 75 4.10 2.11 -8.88
C GLY A 75 5.63 2.13 -8.75
N LEU A 76 6.23 3.31 -8.59
CA LEU A 76 7.66 3.45 -8.32
C LEU A 76 8.07 2.91 -6.94
N CYS A 77 7.19 3.04 -5.95
CA CYS A 77 7.40 2.44 -4.63
C CYS A 77 7.37 0.91 -4.69
N ILE A 78 6.47 0.34 -5.51
CA ILE A 78 6.41 -1.11 -5.76
C ILE A 78 7.68 -1.60 -6.46
N GLY A 79 8.13 -0.92 -7.53
CA GLY A 79 9.38 -1.28 -8.20
C GLY A 79 10.60 -1.23 -7.27
N THR A 80 10.65 -0.27 -6.33
CA THR A 80 11.71 -0.22 -5.31
C THR A 80 11.72 -1.45 -4.39
N ILE A 81 10.54 -2.03 -4.13
CA ILE A 81 10.39 -3.26 -3.35
C ILE A 81 10.84 -4.45 -4.19
N GLU A 82 10.36 -4.55 -5.44
CA GLU A 82 10.70 -5.62 -6.39
C GLU A 82 12.20 -5.68 -6.70
N ASP A 83 12.87 -4.55 -6.96
CA ASP A 83 14.31 -4.47 -7.24
C ASP A 83 15.21 -4.94 -6.08
N CYS A 84 14.66 -5.13 -4.90
CA CYS A 84 15.40 -5.42 -3.68
C CYS A 84 15.04 -6.76 -3.04
N ILE A 85 14.03 -7.46 -3.56
CA ILE A 85 13.65 -8.82 -3.17
C ILE A 85 14.19 -9.74 -4.25
N ASP A 86 14.92 -10.78 -3.85
CA ASP A 86 15.45 -11.78 -4.79
C ASP A 86 14.39 -12.87 -5.03
N ASP A 87 14.46 -13.62 -6.14
CA ASP A 87 13.46 -14.64 -6.52
C ASP A 87 13.22 -15.73 -5.44
N VAL A 88 14.15 -15.85 -4.47
CA VAL A 88 14.12 -16.83 -3.39
C VAL A 88 13.20 -16.44 -2.22
N ASP A 89 12.75 -15.19 -2.17
CA ASP A 89 11.96 -14.62 -1.07
C ASP A 89 10.45 -14.50 -1.38
N ILE A 90 10.01 -15.00 -2.54
CA ILE A 90 8.61 -14.98 -3.04
C ILE A 90 7.91 -16.33 -2.82
#